data_AF-A0A9K3M1E7-F1
#
_entry.id   AF-A0A9K3M1E7-F1
#
_cell.length_a   1.000
_cell.length_b   1.000
_cell.length_c   1.000
_cell.angle_alpha   90.00
_cell.angle_beta   90.00
_cell.angle_gamma   90.00
#
_symmetry.space_group_name_H-M   'P 1'
#
loop_
_entity.id
_entity.type
_entity.pdbx_description
1 polymer ?
#
loop_
_entity_poly.entity_id
_entity_poly.type
_entity_poly.pdbx_seq_one_letter_code
_entity_poly.pdbx_strand_id
1 'polypeptide(L)'
;MLSAVARSTVAKRVATSANNKRSTTGLLLQRRHGSDMPVPQSQNAPLWHGHSVQKEGWEEYLYFYYAAGILLQAAVILATPETSIESWAREEAKARLYLASKGQTEFEFGKHYQDVVESENLELWSKFAAKAVTPGEDDDEDEEEEEDEEEEDEED
;
A
#
# COMPACT_ATOMS: atom_id res chain seq x y z
N MET A 1 -24.15 -12.60 -39.64
CA MET A 1 -25.13 -11.82 -38.85
C MET A 1 -24.35 -11.06 -37.79
N LEU A 2 -24.29 -9.73 -37.92
CA LEU A 2 -23.45 -8.87 -37.08
C LEU A 2 -24.10 -8.65 -35.71
N SER A 3 -23.43 -9.07 -34.64
CA SER A 3 -23.84 -8.81 -33.25
C SER A 3 -23.31 -7.44 -32.82
N ALA A 4 -24.22 -6.55 -32.42
CA ALA A 4 -23.92 -5.19 -32.02
C ALA A 4 -23.37 -5.14 -30.58
N VAL A 5 -22.18 -4.54 -30.43
CA VAL A 5 -21.58 -4.22 -29.13
C VAL A 5 -22.33 -3.03 -28.51
N ALA A 6 -23.02 -3.28 -27.40
CA ALA A 6 -23.71 -2.25 -26.63
C ALA A 6 -22.69 -1.34 -25.91
N ARG A 7 -22.62 -0.07 -26.34
CA ARG A 7 -21.80 0.97 -25.69
C ARG A 7 -22.56 1.52 -24.48
N SER A 8 -22.07 1.20 -23.27
CA SER A 8 -22.54 1.77 -22.02
C SER A 8 -22.06 3.23 -21.89
N THR A 9 -22.97 4.19 -22.03
CA THR A 9 -22.71 5.61 -21.74
C THR A 9 -23.04 5.91 -20.28
N VAL A 10 -22.01 6.12 -19.46
CA VAL A 10 -22.16 6.58 -18.08
C VAL A 10 -22.49 8.07 -18.09
N ALA A 11 -23.76 8.41 -17.89
CA ALA A 11 -24.22 9.78 -17.73
C ALA A 11 -23.84 10.31 -16.33
N LYS A 12 -22.86 11.19 -16.25
CA LYS A 12 -22.53 11.96 -15.03
C LYS A 12 -23.66 12.97 -14.78
N ARG A 13 -24.53 12.68 -13.81
CA ARG A 13 -25.54 13.63 -13.33
C ARG A 13 -24.86 14.66 -12.44
N VAL A 14 -24.64 15.86 -12.97
CA VAL A 14 -24.29 17.04 -12.15
C VAL A 14 -25.57 17.53 -11.49
N ALA A 15 -25.69 17.31 -10.18
CA ALA A 15 -26.75 17.92 -9.40
C ALA A 15 -26.43 19.40 -9.21
N THR A 16 -27.13 20.27 -9.95
CA THR A 16 -27.14 21.70 -9.67
C THR A 16 -27.90 21.91 -8.36
N SER A 17 -27.18 22.31 -7.31
CA SER A 17 -27.77 22.69 -6.02
C SER A 17 -28.63 23.94 -6.23
N ALA A 18 -29.93 23.76 -6.32
CA ALA A 18 -30.89 24.85 -6.39
C ALA A 18 -30.98 25.50 -5.00
N ASN A 19 -30.43 26.71 -4.91
CA ASN A 19 -30.48 27.57 -3.73
C ASN A 19 -31.93 28.03 -3.48
N ASN A 20 -32.72 27.19 -2.83
CA ASN A 20 -34.10 27.48 -2.51
C ASN A 20 -34.15 28.44 -1.31
N LYS A 21 -33.98 29.74 -1.58
CA LYS A 21 -34.24 30.81 -0.60
C LYS A 21 -35.73 30.88 -0.33
N ARG A 22 -36.22 30.05 0.59
CA ARG A 22 -37.52 30.24 1.22
C ARG A 22 -37.45 31.49 2.09
N SER A 23 -37.86 32.62 1.53
CA SER A 23 -38.17 33.82 2.32
C SER A 23 -39.44 33.54 3.11
N THR A 24 -39.28 33.05 4.35
CA THR A 24 -40.36 33.11 5.33
C THR A 24 -40.49 34.56 5.77
N THR A 25 -41.36 35.32 5.09
CA THR A 25 -41.89 36.58 5.61
C THR A 25 -42.79 36.26 6.80
N GLY A 26 -42.17 35.92 7.92
CA GLY A 26 -42.82 35.96 9.21
C GLY A 26 -43.13 37.43 9.49
N LEU A 27 -44.39 37.81 9.33
CA LEU A 27 -44.93 39.00 9.98
C LEU A 27 -44.77 38.78 11.50
N LEU A 28 -43.61 39.18 12.01
CA LEU A 28 -43.37 39.31 13.44
C LEU A 28 -44.29 40.43 13.90
N LEU A 29 -45.44 40.03 14.41
CA LEU A 29 -46.26 40.84 15.29
C LEU A 29 -45.35 41.24 16.47
N GLN A 30 -44.69 42.40 16.37
CA GLN A 30 -43.94 42.99 17.47
C GLN A 30 -44.94 43.34 18.57
N ARG A 31 -45.20 42.39 19.46
CA ARG A 31 -45.81 42.68 20.76
C ARG A 31 -44.82 43.58 21.50
N ARG A 32 -45.14 44.88 21.58
CA ARG A 32 -44.41 45.89 22.38
C ARG A 32 -44.67 45.70 23.88
N HIS A 33 -44.39 44.51 24.38
CA HIS A 33 -44.29 44.23 25.81
C HIS A 33 -42.94 43.55 26.03
N GLY A 34 -41.94 44.34 26.47
CA GLY A 34 -40.63 43.81 26.83
C GLY A 34 -39.44 44.37 26.04
N SER A 35 -39.46 45.64 25.58
CA SER A 35 -38.25 46.26 24.99
C SER A 35 -37.14 46.54 26.02
N ASP A 36 -37.36 46.16 27.27
CA ASP A 36 -36.43 46.32 28.40
C ASP A 36 -36.43 45.03 29.23
N MET A 37 -36.33 43.87 28.57
CA MET A 37 -35.94 42.65 29.26
C MET A 37 -34.45 42.77 29.58
N PRO A 38 -34.03 42.67 30.86
CA PRO A 38 -32.61 42.70 31.19
C PRO A 38 -31.92 41.57 30.43
N VAL A 39 -30.78 41.89 29.82
CA VAL A 39 -29.95 40.88 29.16
C VAL A 39 -29.66 39.79 30.20
N PRO A 40 -30.02 38.52 29.95
CA PRO A 40 -29.82 37.46 30.91
C PRO A 40 -28.33 37.37 31.24
N GLN A 41 -27.99 37.37 32.54
CA GLN A 41 -26.60 37.38 33.03
C GLN A 41 -25.75 36.25 32.43
N SER A 42 -26.38 35.12 32.08
CA SER A 42 -25.74 33.98 31.41
C SER A 42 -25.13 34.32 30.05
N GLN A 43 -25.62 35.37 29.37
CA GLN A 43 -25.12 35.80 28.07
C GLN A 43 -23.83 36.64 28.16
N ASN A 44 -23.55 37.19 29.35
CA ASN A 44 -22.31 37.91 29.65
C ASN A 44 -21.26 37.02 30.34
N ALA A 45 -21.54 35.73 30.53
CA ALA A 45 -20.58 34.80 31.09
C ALA A 45 -19.41 34.62 30.11
N PRO A 46 -18.18 35.00 30.46
CA PRO A 46 -17.07 34.80 29.56
C PRO A 46 -16.79 33.31 29.46
N LEU A 47 -16.56 32.82 28.24
CA LEU A 47 -16.13 31.46 28.03
C LEU A 47 -14.89 31.22 28.91
N TRP A 48 -14.92 30.16 29.71
CA TRP A 48 -13.83 29.73 30.61
C TRP A 48 -13.66 30.51 31.93
N HIS A 49 -14.72 31.16 32.43
CA HIS A 49 -14.69 31.69 33.80
C HIS A 49 -14.39 30.59 34.83
N GLY A 50 -13.25 30.70 35.51
CA GLY A 50 -12.79 29.76 36.55
C GLY A 50 -11.75 28.73 36.10
N HIS A 51 -11.46 28.62 34.80
CA HIS A 51 -10.35 27.79 34.30
C HIS A 51 -9.26 28.69 33.74
N SER A 52 -8.03 28.52 34.22
CA SER A 52 -6.91 29.24 33.65
C SER A 52 -6.69 28.75 32.21
N VAL A 53 -6.66 29.67 31.26
CA VAL A 53 -6.18 29.42 29.88
C VAL A 53 -4.66 29.14 29.85
N GLN A 54 -4.03 29.12 31.03
CA GLN A 54 -2.62 28.83 31.21
C GLN A 54 -2.41 27.32 31.20
N LYS A 55 -1.40 26.87 30.46
CA LYS A 55 -0.97 25.47 30.46
C LYS A 55 -0.66 25.02 31.88
N GLU A 56 -1.22 23.89 32.26
CA GLU A 56 -0.94 23.30 33.56
C GLU A 56 0.42 22.60 33.52
N GLY A 57 1.22 22.67 34.58
CA GLY A 57 2.60 22.16 34.57
C GLY A 57 2.75 20.66 34.31
N TRP A 58 1.67 19.89 34.43
CA TRP A 58 1.64 18.45 34.11
C TRP A 58 1.29 18.16 32.65
N GLU A 59 0.65 19.10 31.96
CA GLU A 59 0.09 18.95 30.62
C GLU A 59 1.20 18.67 29.59
N GLU A 60 2.35 19.32 29.74
CA GLU A 60 3.51 19.13 28.85
C GLU A 60 4.10 17.72 28.97
N TYR A 61 4.22 17.20 30.20
CA TYR A 61 4.68 15.83 30.42
C TYR A 61 3.69 14.83 29.82
N LEU A 62 2.39 15.05 30.03
CA LEU A 62 1.36 14.19 29.45
C LEU A 62 1.47 14.17 27.92
N TYR A 63 1.52 15.32 27.27
CA TYR A 63 1.65 15.39 25.81
C TYR A 63 2.91 14.73 25.31
N PHE A 64 4.05 14.91 26.00
CA PHE A 64 5.29 14.27 25.60
C PHE A 64 5.18 12.75 25.65
N TYR A 65 4.74 12.17 26.77
CA TYR A 65 4.65 10.71 26.91
C TYR A 65 3.60 10.10 26.00
N TYR A 66 2.45 10.75 25.81
CA TYR A 66 1.44 10.27 24.88
C TYR A 66 1.89 10.36 23.43
N ALA A 67 2.52 11.47 23.02
CA ALA A 67 3.06 11.62 21.67
C ALA A 67 4.18 10.59 21.41
N ALA A 68 5.12 10.46 22.34
CA ALA A 68 6.19 9.47 22.25
C ALA A 68 5.64 8.03 22.21
N GLY A 69 4.63 7.73 23.04
CA GLY A 69 3.97 6.42 23.07
C GLY A 69 3.27 6.08 21.75
N ILE A 70 2.54 7.03 21.17
CA ILE A 70 1.88 6.84 19.87
C ILE A 70 2.92 6.64 18.77
N LEU A 71 3.99 7.45 18.75
CA LEU A 71 5.07 7.31 17.77
C LEU A 71 5.76 5.95 17.88
N LEU A 72 6.05 5.50 19.10
CA LEU A 72 6.66 4.20 19.34
C LEU A 72 5.72 3.06 18.93
N GLN A 73 4.43 3.16 19.26
CA GLN A 73 3.43 2.18 18.85
C GLN A 73 3.30 2.10 17.33
N ALA A 74 3.31 3.25 16.64
CA ALA A 74 3.28 3.31 15.19
C ALA A 74 4.54 2.69 14.58
N ALA A 75 5.72 2.96 15.15
CA ALA A 75 6.97 2.36 14.71
C ALA A 75 6.94 0.82 14.85
N VAL A 76 6.41 0.31 15.96
CA VAL A 76 6.26 -1.14 16.16
C VAL A 76 5.32 -1.76 15.13
N ILE A 77 4.15 -1.17 14.90
CA ILE A 77 3.16 -1.71 13.94
C ILE A 77 3.70 -1.69 12.50
N LEU A 78 4.49 -0.68 12.13
CA LEU A 78 5.09 -0.61 10.80
C LEU A 78 6.29 -1.54 10.64
N ALA A 79 7.05 -1.77 11.70
CA ALA A 79 8.21 -2.66 11.69
C ALA A 79 7.86 -4.12 11.99
N THR A 80 6.60 -4.44 12.34
CA THR A 80 6.23 -5.84 12.57
C THR A 80 6.36 -6.62 11.28
N PRO A 81 7.12 -7.73 11.27
CA PRO A 81 7.23 -8.57 10.09
C PRO A 81 5.85 -9.16 9.76
N GLU A 82 5.57 -9.30 8.47
CA GLU A 82 4.40 -10.02 8.00
C GLU A 82 4.52 -11.49 8.42
N THR A 83 3.75 -11.89 9.43
CA THR A 83 3.70 -13.26 9.97
C THR A 83 2.46 -14.02 9.53
N SER A 84 1.69 -13.45 8.58
CA SER A 84 0.53 -14.10 8.01
C SER A 84 0.94 -15.29 7.15
N ILE A 85 0.23 -16.41 7.28
CA ILE A 85 0.45 -17.58 6.39
C ILE A 85 0.11 -17.25 4.94
N GLU A 86 -0.77 -16.28 4.70
CA GLU A 86 -1.20 -15.88 3.37
C GLU A 86 -0.07 -15.20 2.57
N SER A 87 0.82 -14.45 3.23
CA SER A 87 1.93 -13.79 2.55
C SER A 87 2.89 -14.84 1.99
N TRP A 88 3.26 -15.82 2.82
CA TRP A 88 4.08 -16.97 2.41
C TRP A 88 3.39 -17.82 1.34
N ALA A 89 2.14 -18.23 1.58
CA ALA A 89 1.42 -19.12 0.67
C ALA A 89 1.21 -18.49 -0.72
N ARG A 90 1.01 -17.17 -0.79
CA ARG A 90 0.86 -16.45 -2.05
C ARG A 90 2.16 -16.40 -2.85
N GLU A 91 3.30 -16.20 -2.18
CA GLU A 91 4.62 -16.18 -2.84
C GLU A 91 5.01 -17.57 -3.32
N GLU A 92 4.81 -18.58 -2.48
CA GLU A 92 5.03 -19.98 -2.82
C GLU A 92 4.12 -20.44 -3.97
N ALA A 93 2.84 -20.05 -3.98
CA ALA A 93 1.93 -20.35 -5.09
C ALA A 93 2.37 -19.70 -6.41
N LYS A 94 2.91 -18.48 -6.36
CA LYS A 94 3.49 -17.82 -7.54
C LYS A 94 4.74 -18.53 -8.03
N ALA A 95 5.62 -18.96 -7.12
CA ALA A 95 6.84 -19.70 -7.47
C ALA A 95 6.50 -21.01 -8.18
N ARG A 96 5.53 -21.78 -7.65
CA ARG A 96 5.06 -23.01 -8.30
C ARG A 96 4.39 -22.75 -9.65
N LEU A 97 3.60 -21.68 -9.76
CA LEU A 97 3.01 -21.28 -11.05
C LEU A 97 4.09 -20.96 -12.10
N TYR A 98 5.14 -20.25 -11.69
CA TYR A 98 6.26 -19.90 -12.55
C TYR A 98 7.02 -21.15 -13.03
N LEU A 99 7.33 -22.07 -12.11
CA LEU A 99 7.99 -23.34 -12.45
C LEU A 99 7.10 -24.25 -13.31
N ALA A 100 5.79 -24.26 -13.06
CA ALA A 100 4.83 -24.96 -13.91
C ALA A 100 4.82 -24.41 -15.34
N SER A 101 4.96 -23.08 -15.50
CA SER A 101 5.07 -22.46 -16.82
C SER A 101 6.39 -22.83 -17.54
N LYS A 102 7.45 -23.15 -16.80
CA LYS A 102 8.72 -23.69 -17.32
C LYS A 102 8.67 -25.21 -17.59
N GLY A 103 7.58 -25.89 -17.27
CA GLY A 103 7.38 -27.31 -17.55
C GLY A 103 7.57 -28.26 -16.36
N GLN A 104 7.75 -27.76 -15.13
CA GLN A 104 7.73 -28.62 -13.93
C GLN A 104 6.29 -28.95 -13.51
N THR A 105 5.91 -30.23 -13.60
CA THR A 105 4.56 -30.71 -13.27
C THR A 105 4.46 -31.40 -11.91
N GLU A 106 5.59 -31.79 -11.32
CA GLU A 106 5.66 -32.45 -10.02
C GLU A 106 6.24 -31.50 -8.96
N PHE A 107 5.43 -31.21 -7.93
CA PHE A 107 5.85 -30.43 -6.77
C PHE A 107 5.79 -31.32 -5.52
N GLU A 108 6.93 -31.48 -4.86
CA GLU A 108 7.04 -32.22 -3.61
C GLU A 108 6.63 -31.34 -2.43
N PHE A 109 5.89 -31.93 -1.49
CA PHE A 109 5.53 -31.26 -0.25
C PHE A 109 6.76 -31.14 0.67
N GLY A 110 7.02 -29.95 1.19
CA GLY A 110 8.15 -29.67 2.09
C GLY A 110 9.37 -29.02 1.42
N LYS A 111 9.39 -28.88 0.09
CA LYS A 111 10.35 -28.02 -0.61
C LYS A 111 9.81 -26.59 -0.72
N HIS A 112 10.66 -25.61 -0.44
CA HIS A 112 10.37 -24.18 -0.61
C HIS A 112 10.82 -23.76 -2.00
N TYR A 113 9.87 -23.54 -2.90
CA TYR A 113 10.18 -23.21 -4.30
C TYR A 113 10.50 -21.73 -4.50
N GLN A 114 10.15 -20.89 -3.52
CA GLN A 114 10.54 -19.48 -3.49
C GLN A 114 12.06 -19.27 -3.53
N ASP A 115 12.82 -19.99 -2.70
CA ASP A 115 14.28 -19.84 -2.62
C ASP A 115 14.98 -20.25 -3.93
N VAL A 116 14.45 -21.28 -4.60
CA VAL A 116 14.98 -21.75 -5.90
C VAL A 116 14.79 -20.67 -6.96
N VAL A 117 13.59 -20.10 -7.06
CA VAL A 117 13.29 -19.02 -8.02
C VAL A 117 14.10 -17.76 -7.71
N GLU A 118 14.34 -17.44 -6.43
CA GLU A 118 15.18 -16.31 -6.04
C GLU A 118 16.64 -16.52 -6.45
N SER A 119 17.18 -17.72 -6.26
CA SER A 119 18.55 -18.03 -6.70
C SER A 119 18.73 -17.95 -8.22
N GLU A 120 17.75 -18.45 -9.00
CA GLU A 120 17.74 -18.32 -10.47
C GLU A 120 17.72 -16.83 -10.89
N ASN A 121 16.90 -16.02 -10.21
CA ASN A 121 16.81 -14.59 -10.50
C ASN A 121 18.09 -13.84 -10.12
N LEU A 122 18.71 -14.16 -8.98
CA LEU A 122 19.98 -13.56 -8.57
C LEU A 122 21.09 -13.85 -9.58
N GLU A 123 21.12 -15.06 -10.13
CA GLU A 123 22.06 -15.42 -11.19
C GLU A 123 21.79 -14.67 -12.49
N LEU A 124 20.51 -14.48 -12.86
CA LEU A 124 20.15 -13.65 -14.01
C LEU A 124 20.57 -12.19 -13.82
N TRP A 125 20.37 -11.65 -12.62
CA TRP A 125 20.77 -10.28 -12.29
C TRP A 125 22.28 -10.11 -12.21
N SER A 126 23.03 -11.10 -11.73
CA SER A 126 24.49 -11.06 -11.71
C SER A 126 25.06 -11.13 -13.12
N LYS A 127 24.53 -12.01 -13.97
CA LYS A 127 24.86 -12.08 -15.42
C LYS A 127 24.52 -10.78 -16.13
N PHE A 128 23.35 -10.20 -15.86
CA PHE A 128 22.96 -8.91 -16.39
C PHE A 128 23.89 -7.79 -15.90
N ALA A 129 24.21 -7.75 -14.61
CA ALA A 129 25.09 -6.75 -14.02
C ALA A 129 26.51 -6.84 -14.59
N ALA A 130 27.05 -8.05 -14.76
CA ALA A 130 28.31 -8.28 -15.44
C ALA A 130 28.29 -7.73 -16.87
N LYS A 131 27.26 -8.09 -17.65
CA LYS A 131 27.06 -7.61 -19.03
C LYS A 131 26.82 -6.10 -19.14
N ALA A 132 26.25 -5.48 -18.11
CA ALA A 132 26.03 -4.03 -18.07
C ALA A 132 27.30 -3.24 -17.75
N VAL A 133 28.26 -3.85 -17.04
CA VAL A 133 29.56 -3.22 -16.70
C VAL A 133 30.54 -3.28 -17.87
N THR A 134 30.46 -4.30 -18.73
CA THR A 134 31.23 -4.41 -19.98
C THR A 134 30.31 -4.49 -21.20
N PRO A 135 29.80 -3.35 -21.71
CA PRO A 135 29.02 -3.33 -22.94
C PRO A 135 29.97 -3.53 -24.14
N GLY A 136 30.15 -4.77 -24.60
CA GLY A 136 30.78 -5.07 -25.90
C GLY A 136 31.91 -6.09 -25.95
N GLU A 137 32.16 -6.90 -24.92
CA GLU A 137 32.93 -8.14 -25.10
C GLU A 137 31.94 -9.22 -25.57
N ASP A 138 31.95 -9.46 -26.88
CA ASP A 138 31.22 -10.54 -27.52
C ASP A 138 31.75 -11.90 -27.01
N ASP A 139 30.80 -12.77 -26.71
CA ASP A 139 30.93 -14.12 -26.14
C ASP A 139 31.34 -15.09 -27.27
N ASP A 140 32.57 -14.93 -27.78
CA ASP A 140 33.14 -15.74 -28.87
C ASP A 140 34.15 -16.79 -28.36
N GLU A 141 34.15 -17.16 -27.07
CA GLU A 141 35.08 -18.18 -26.55
C GLU A 141 34.37 -19.18 -25.62
N ASP A 142 34.36 -20.44 -26.10
CA ASP A 142 34.28 -21.70 -25.35
C ASP A 142 32.95 -22.50 -25.42
N GLU A 143 32.47 -22.78 -26.64
CA GLU A 143 31.96 -24.12 -26.97
C GLU A 143 33.19 -25.00 -27.33
N GLU A 144 33.93 -25.48 -26.32
CA GLU A 144 34.89 -26.57 -26.53
C GLU A 144 34.09 -27.86 -26.81
N GLU A 145 34.05 -28.23 -28.08
CA GLU A 145 33.67 -29.56 -28.56
C GLU A 145 34.55 -30.62 -27.86
N GLU A 146 33.97 -31.42 -26.96
CA GLU A 146 34.56 -32.71 -26.56
C GLU A 146 34.48 -33.68 -27.75
N GLU A 147 35.41 -33.53 -28.70
CA GLU A 147 35.80 -34.56 -29.67
C GLU A 147 36.61 -35.66 -28.93
N ASP A 148 35.91 -36.65 -28.38
CA ASP A 148 36.53 -37.93 -28.00
C ASP A 148 36.56 -38.87 -29.23
N GLU A 149 37.59 -38.73 -30.08
CA GLU A 149 37.96 -39.73 -31.09
C GLU A 149 39.18 -40.57 -30.64
N GLU A 150 38.89 -41.85 -30.39
CA GLU A 150 39.63 -43.06 -30.76
C GLU A 150 41.07 -43.31 -30.28
N GLU A 151 41.25 -44.40 -29.51
CA GLU A 151 42.42 -45.29 -29.69
C GLU A 151 41.95 -46.77 -29.74
N GLU A 152 42.06 -47.34 -30.94
CA GLU A 152 42.14 -48.77 -31.21
C GLU A 152 43.41 -49.34 -30.55
N ASP A 153 43.27 -50.43 -29.77
CA ASP A 153 44.37 -51.35 -29.49
C ASP A 153 44.00 -52.75 -30.05
N GLU A 154 44.71 -53.11 -31.13
CA GLU A 154 44.78 -54.43 -31.73
C GLU A 154 45.85 -55.32 -31.06
N GLU A 155 45.56 -56.62 -31.00
CA GLU A 155 46.48 -57.79 -30.88
C GLU A 155 47.09 -58.20 -29.51
N ASP A 156 46.52 -59.26 -28.91
CA ASP A 156 47.13 -60.61 -28.82
C ASP A 156 46.07 -61.71 -28.55
#